data_AF-A0A0Q8PWL1-F1
#
_entry.id   AF-A0A0Q8PWL1-F1
#
_cell.length_a   1.000
_cell.length_b   1.000
_cell.length_c   1.000
_cell.angle_alpha   90.00
_cell.angle_beta   90.00
_cell.angle_gamma   90.00
#
_symmetry.space_group_name_H-M   'P 1'
#
loop_
_entity.id
_entity.type
_entity.pdbx_description
1 polymer ?
#
loop_
_entity_poly.entity_id
_entity_poly.type
_entity_poly.pdbx_seq_one_letter_code
_entity_poly.pdbx_strand_id
1 'polypeptide(L)'
;MTADTINGLFEAFASLMILNHARVLYRDKLVRGISIVSVMFFFAWGVWNLYYYPTLGQMFSFWCGIAVVIANATWTGMLLFYSYRK
;
A
#
# COMPACT_ATOMS: atom_id res chain seq x y z
N MET A 1 -18.50 -5.03 16.51
CA MET A 1 -17.50 -4.43 15.60
C MET A 1 -18.25 -3.83 14.43
N THR A 2 -17.99 -2.57 14.08
CA THR A 2 -18.59 -1.97 12.88
C THR A 2 -17.80 -2.43 11.64
N ALA A 3 -18.41 -2.34 10.46
CA ALA A 3 -17.71 -2.64 9.20
C ALA A 3 -16.44 -1.79 9.03
N ASP A 4 -16.46 -0.55 9.52
CA ASP A 4 -15.30 0.35 9.52
C ASP A 4 -14.13 -0.19 10.35
N THR A 5 -14.38 -0.70 11.56
CA THR A 5 -13.32 -1.28 12.39
C THR A 5 -12.69 -2.50 11.74
N ILE A 6 -13.50 -3.38 11.16
CA ILE A 6 -13.01 -4.60 10.50
C ILE A 6 -12.16 -4.20 9.30
N ASN A 7 -12.68 -3.34 8.42
CA ASN A 7 -11.98 -2.90 7.23
C ASN A 7 -10.69 -2.13 7.58
N GLY A 8 -10.73 -1.21 8.54
CA GLY A 8 -9.54 -0.49 8.99
C GLY A 8 -8.47 -1.41 9.59
N LEU A 9 -8.85 -2.49 10.29
CA LEU A 9 -7.88 -3.50 10.75
C LEU A 9 -7.23 -4.25 9.59
N PHE A 10 -8.00 -4.59 8.56
CA PHE A 10 -7.45 -5.19 7.34
C PHE A 10 -6.51 -4.22 6.62
N GLU A 11 -6.87 -2.94 6.48
CA GLU A 11 -6.01 -1.91 5.90
C GLU A 11 -4.72 -1.73 6.72
N ALA A 12 -4.82 -1.65 8.05
CA ALA A 12 -3.66 -1.56 8.92
C ALA A 12 -2.73 -2.77 8.74
N PHE A 13 -3.27 -3.99 8.73
CA PHE A 13 -2.48 -5.19 8.49
C PHE A 13 -1.89 -5.24 7.07
N ALA A 14 -2.65 -4.81 6.06
CA ALA A 14 -2.19 -4.71 4.69
C ALA A 14 -0.98 -3.77 4.57
N SER A 15 -0.98 -2.63 5.26
CA SER A 15 0.16 -1.72 5.28
C SER A 15 1.44 -2.39 5.77
N LEU A 16 1.36 -3.24 6.82
CA LEU A 16 2.49 -4.01 7.33
C LEU A 16 2.99 -5.03 6.31
N MET A 17 2.09 -5.71 5.60
CA MET A 17 2.46 -6.69 4.57
C MET A 17 3.11 -6.02 3.36
N ILE A 18 2.63 -4.84 2.96
CA ILE A 18 3.25 -4.04 1.89
C ILE A 18 4.66 -3.59 2.32
N LEU A 19 4.82 -3.12 3.55
CA LEU A 19 6.14 -2.77 4.10
C LEU A 19 7.07 -3.99 4.20
N ASN A 20 6.54 -5.20 4.40
CA ASN A 20 7.34 -6.41 4.34
C ASN A 20 7.90 -6.67 2.93
N HIS A 21 7.14 -6.40 1.86
CA HIS A 21 7.68 -6.42 0.50
C HIS A 21 8.80 -5.39 0.31
N ALA A 22 8.63 -4.17 0.82
CA ALA A 22 9.67 -3.14 0.81
C ALA A 22 10.93 -3.61 1.56
N ARG A 23 10.79 -4.20 2.76
CA ARG A 23 11.90 -4.77 3.54
C ARG A 23 12.68 -5.84 2.75
N VAL A 24 11.98 -6.78 2.12
CA VAL A 24 12.63 -7.84 1.32
C VAL A 24 13.35 -7.23 0.13
N LEU A 25 12.72 -6.28 -0.58
CA LEU A 25 13.35 -5.59 -1.69
C LEU A 25 14.58 -4.78 -1.27
N TYR A 26 14.57 -4.13 -0.10
CA TYR A 26 15.73 -3.43 0.44
C TYR A 26 16.92 -4.36 0.68
N ARG A 27 16.63 -5.56 1.22
CA ARG A 27 17.64 -6.58 1.51
C ARG A 27 18.22 -7.16 0.23
N ASP A 28 17.37 -7.53 -0.72
CA ASP A 28 17.76 -8.26 -1.92
C ASP A 28 18.25 -7.32 -3.03
N LYS A 29 17.88 -6.03 -2.98
CA LYS A 29 18.24 -4.94 -3.92
C LYS A 29 17.99 -5.26 -5.38
N LEU A 30 17.07 -6.19 -5.64
CA LEU A 30 16.82 -6.74 -6.96
C LEU A 30 15.33 -6.96 -7.16
N VAL A 31 14.83 -6.51 -8.30
CA VAL A 31 13.42 -6.69 -8.70
C VAL A 31 13.34 -7.86 -9.68
N ARG A 32 12.62 -8.94 -9.32
CA ARG A 32 12.35 -10.08 -10.21
C ARG A 32 10.92 -10.58 -10.04
N GLY A 33 10.22 -10.79 -11.16
CA GLY A 33 8.89 -11.42 -11.18
C GLY A 33 7.73 -10.55 -10.71
N ILE A 34 7.91 -9.22 -10.60
CA ILE A 34 6.86 -8.29 -10.16
C ILE A 34 6.52 -7.33 -11.30
N SER A 35 5.21 -7.20 -11.59
CA SER A 35 4.69 -6.21 -12.55
C SER A 35 4.58 -4.83 -11.89
N ILE A 36 5.40 -3.88 -12.33
CA ILE A 36 5.36 -2.48 -11.83
C ILE A 36 3.98 -1.85 -12.08
N VAL A 37 3.36 -2.14 -13.23
CA VAL A 37 2.02 -1.62 -13.58
C VAL A 37 0.98 -2.08 -12.58
N SER A 38 1.01 -3.36 -12.17
CA SER A 38 0.09 -3.89 -11.17
C SER A 38 0.27 -3.20 -9.81
N VAL A 39 1.51 -2.94 -9.41
CA VAL A 39 1.81 -2.24 -8.16
C VAL A 39 1.31 -0.79 -8.20
N MET A 40 1.53 -0.08 -9.30
CA MET A 40 1.02 1.29 -9.48
C MET A 40 -0.52 1.35 -9.44
N PHE A 41 -1.20 0.34 -9.99
CA PHE A 41 -2.65 0.24 -9.91
C PHE A 41 -3.13 0.12 -8.46
N PHE A 42 -2.51 -0.74 -7.64
CA PHE A 42 -2.87 -0.89 -6.23
C PHE A 42 -2.56 0.36 -5.40
N PHE A 43 -1.49 1.09 -5.74
CA PHE A 43 -1.25 2.40 -5.15
C PHE A 43 -2.37 3.40 -5.48
N ALA A 44 -2.77 3.51 -6.76
CA ALA A 44 -3.86 4.38 -7.19
C ALA A 44 -5.20 3.98 -6.55
N TRP A 45 -5.45 2.67 -6.41
CA TRP A 45 -6.63 2.15 -5.71
C TRP A 45 -6.64 2.54 -4.23
N GLY A 46 -5.49 2.50 -3.54
CA GLY A 46 -5.38 3.01 -2.17
C GLY A 46 -5.71 4.51 -2.07
N VAL A 47 -5.26 5.32 -3.03
CA VAL A 47 -5.59 6.76 -3.10
C VAL A 47 -7.09 6.96 -3.32
N TRP A 48 -7.71 6.15 -4.19
CA TRP A 48 -9.16 6.16 -4.37
C TRP A 48 -9.91 5.82 -3.07
N ASN A 49 -9.44 4.82 -2.32
CA ASN A 49 -10.03 4.45 -1.03
C ASN A 49 -10.01 5.61 -0.02
N LEU A 50 -8.97 6.45 -0.02
CA LEU A 50 -8.92 7.65 0.83
C LEU A 50 -10.01 8.66 0.50
N TYR A 51 -10.37 8.81 -0.77
CA TYR A 51 -11.49 9.66 -1.17
C TYR A 51 -12.84 9.00 -0.85
N TYR A 52 -12.93 7.67 -1.02
CA TYR A 52 -14.15 6.91 -0.87
C TYR A 52 -14.60 6.74 0.59
N TYR A 53 -13.69 6.43 1.52
CA TYR A 53 -14.03 6.15 2.92
C TYR A 53 -14.74 7.31 3.65
N PRO A 54 -14.36 8.59 3.45
CA PRO A 54 -15.12 9.71 4.02
C PRO A 54 -16.57 9.80 3.55
N THR A 55 -16.84 9.44 2.28
CA THR A 55 -18.22 9.44 1.75
C THR A 55 -19.11 8.39 2.40
N LEU A 56 -18.51 7.36 3.00
CA LEU A 56 -19.19 6.28 3.73
C LEU A 56 -19.22 6.50 5.26
N GLY A 57 -18.64 7.59 5.76
CA GLY A 57 -18.47 7.82 7.20
C GLY A 57 -17.48 6.86 7.88
N GLN A 58 -16.60 6.22 7.11
CA GLN A 58 -15.63 5.23 7.59
C GLN A 58 -14.29 5.88 7.95
N MET A 59 -14.27 6.66 9.03
CA MET A 59 -13.10 7.45 9.44
C MET A 59 -11.92 6.58 9.91
N PHE A 60 -12.18 5.41 10.52
CA PHE A 60 -11.09 4.54 10.94
C PHE A 60 -10.39 3.90 9.75
N SER A 61 -11.16 3.40 8.77
CA SER A 61 -10.63 2.91 7.49
C SER A 61 -9.89 4.00 6.72
N PHE A 62 -10.32 5.26 6.80
CA PHE A 62 -9.60 6.38 6.22
C PHE A 62 -8.19 6.53 6.81
N TRP A 63 -8.06 6.57 8.14
CA TRP A 63 -6.75 6.69 8.79
C TRP A 63 -5.85 5.49 8.52
N CYS A 64 -6.39 4.27 8.55
CA CYS A 64 -5.64 3.06 8.20
C CYS A 64 -5.28 3.02 6.70
N GLY A 65 -6.15 3.52 5.83
CA GLY A 65 -5.91 3.67 4.40
C GLY A 65 -4.76 4.62 4.09
N ILE A 66 -4.54 5.66 4.92
CA ILE A 66 -3.39 6.57 4.73
C ILE A 66 -2.10 5.78 4.90
N ALA A 67 -2.03 4.89 5.89
CA ALA A 67 -0.88 4.02 6.10
C ALA A 67 -0.65 3.08 4.90
N VAL A 68 -1.71 2.55 4.29
CA VAL A 68 -1.62 1.71 3.08
C VAL A 68 -1.10 2.49 1.88
N VAL A 69 -1.55 3.73 1.68
CA VAL A 69 -1.06 4.59 0.60
C VAL A 69 0.42 4.91 0.80
N ILE A 70 0.85 5.24 2.02
CA ILE A 70 2.26 5.48 2.35
C ILE A 70 3.11 4.23 2.11
N ALA A 71 2.62 3.05 2.54
CA ALA A 71 3.32 1.79 2.34
C ALA A 71 3.46 1.46 0.85
N ASN A 72 2.40 1.60 0.05
CA ASN A 72 2.43 1.40 -1.39
C ASN A 72 3.33 2.42 -2.10
N ALA A 73 3.31 3.70 -1.69
CA ALA A 73 4.21 4.72 -2.22
C ALA A 73 5.68 4.34 -2.00
N THR A 74 6.00 3.89 -0.78
CA THR A 74 7.35 3.46 -0.39
C THR A 74 7.79 2.26 -1.23
N TRP A 75 6.96 1.21 -1.30
CA TRP A 75 7.28 0.01 -2.07
C TRP A 75 7.40 0.29 -3.58
N THR A 76 6.49 1.08 -4.14
CA THR A 76 6.52 1.48 -5.56
C THR A 76 7.78 2.28 -5.87
N GLY A 77 8.11 3.26 -5.03
CA GLY A 77 9.33 4.07 -5.20
C GLY A 77 10.59 3.22 -5.15
N MET A 78 10.66 2.25 -4.24
CA MET A 78 11.78 1.30 -4.18
C MET A 78 11.85 0.38 -5.40
N LEU A 79 10.71 -0.14 -5.86
CA LEU A 79 10.65 -0.95 -7.08
C LEU A 79 11.21 -0.19 -8.27
N LEU A 80 10.76 1.05 -8.49
CA LEU A 80 11.27 1.90 -9.57
C LEU A 80 12.78 2.12 -9.40
N PHE A 81 13.24 2.54 -8.22
CA PHE A 81 14.66 2.80 -7.96
C PHE A 81 15.55 1.59 -8.26
N TYR A 82 15.22 0.41 -7.76
CA TYR A 82 16.01 -0.81 -7.99
C TYR A 82 15.84 -1.40 -9.39
N SER A 83 14.74 -1.09 -10.09
CA SER A 83 14.58 -1.48 -11.50
C SER A 83 15.45 -0.65 -12.45
N TYR A 84 15.70 0.63 -12.14
CA TYR A 84 16.55 1.50 -12.97
C TYR A 84 18.04 1.45 -12.62
N ARG A 85 18.41 1.03 -11.41
CA ARG A 85 19.80 0.96 -10.94
C ARG A 85 20.55 -0.31 -11.43
N LYS A 86 20.42 -0.66 -12.71
CA LYS A 86 21.17 -1.76 -13.33
C LYS A 86 22.67 -1.64 -13.11
#